data_AF-A0A1Y3AR08-F1
#
_entry.id   AF-A0A1Y3AR08-F1
#
_cell.length_a   1.000
_cell.length_b   1.000
_cell.length_c   1.000
_cell.angle_alpha   90.00
_cell.angle_beta   90.00
_cell.angle_gamma   90.00
#
_symmetry.space_group_name_H-M   'P 1'
#
loop_
_entity.id
_entity.type
_entity.pdbx_description
1 polymer ?
#
loop_
_entity_poly.entity_id
_entity_poly.type
_entity_poly.pdbx_seq_one_letter_code
_entity_poly.pdbx_strand_id
1 'polypeptide(L)'
;QWSKSDLQAIQSAIRNGHNRSAFSLYNNTIASNSQVQRITEWLGVEPNANSYIMLLPAGVRHRLAVTFNPPDEKNYTSLLILRNNLTIIDVVMLRGEGGRGLLKIGKTLPNTLNSRLVFDFPERSLEKRCRNLILAKSGIDPSPSLSSSSSSSNNHKAVNYNTLVMRERFKAVNIGRMALQIRNFLIDGMPCEGHGFRISRCEPILLSPNQTVDIEILYSPDFTQHSITHELTIMIDDDDSLGAQRFLLVANIPANLLQLCLEALPRPVWEPHLYYILVTMALFILILSTIVAIFDGHRIALNYYGEKYEFLNNGL
;
A
#
# COMPACT_ATOMS: atom_id res chain seq x y z
N GLN A 1 20.10 -12.90 45.85
CA GLN A 1 21.46 -13.45 45.69
C GLN A 1 21.67 -13.69 44.20
N TRP A 2 22.66 -13.06 43.57
CA TRP A 2 22.88 -13.20 42.13
C TRP A 2 23.50 -14.56 41.79
N SER A 3 23.04 -15.17 40.70
CA SER A 3 23.59 -16.44 40.24
C SER A 3 24.94 -16.24 39.55
N LYS A 4 25.75 -17.30 39.47
CA LYS A 4 27.03 -17.27 38.75
C LYS A 4 26.87 -16.89 37.27
N SER A 5 25.74 -17.25 36.66
CA SER A 5 25.38 -16.85 35.29
C SER A 5 25.06 -15.36 35.17
N ASP A 6 24.42 -14.77 36.18
CA ASP A 6 24.15 -13.32 36.20
C ASP A 6 25.46 -12.52 36.25
N LEU A 7 26.42 -12.95 37.08
CA LEU A 7 27.75 -12.33 37.18
C LEU A 7 28.56 -12.45 35.88
N GLN A 8 28.46 -13.59 35.18
CA GLN A 8 29.11 -13.77 33.87
C GLN A 8 28.50 -12.90 32.78
N ALA A 9 27.18 -12.73 32.77
CA ALA A 9 26.48 -11.83 31.84
C ALA A 9 26.84 -10.35 32.09
N ILE A 10 27.04 -9.97 33.35
CA ILE A 10 27.52 -8.64 33.73
C ILE A 10 28.93 -8.39 33.19
N GLN A 11 29.82 -9.37 33.35
CA GLN A 11 31.22 -9.23 32.95
C GLN A 11 31.40 -9.19 31.42
N SER A 12 30.52 -9.85 30.66
CA SER A 12 30.50 -9.76 29.19
C SER A 12 29.90 -8.46 28.67
N ALA A 13 28.88 -7.91 29.34
CA ALA A 13 28.28 -6.62 28.99
C ALA A 13 29.24 -5.43 29.16
N ILE A 14 30.07 -5.45 30.22
CA ILE A 14 31.09 -4.43 30.47
C ILE A 14 32.21 -4.50 29.42
N ARG A 15 32.59 -5.70 28.98
CA ARG A 15 33.72 -5.92 28.06
C ARG A 15 33.39 -5.56 26.60
N ASN A 16 32.11 -5.62 26.20
CA ASN A 16 31.67 -5.41 24.82
C ASN A 16 31.08 -3.99 24.56
N GLY A 17 31.42 -3.00 25.39
CA GLY A 17 30.92 -1.63 25.28
C GLY A 17 31.35 -0.90 24.00
N HIS A 18 30.70 -1.22 22.87
CA HIS A 18 30.76 -0.43 21.65
C HIS A 18 29.68 0.66 21.67
N ASN A 19 30.14 1.92 21.65
CA ASN A 19 29.58 3.22 21.23
C ASN A 19 28.06 3.55 21.23
N ARG A 20 27.11 2.64 21.46
CA ARG A 20 25.69 2.95 21.70
C ARG A 20 25.08 1.93 22.65
N SER A 21 24.86 2.31 23.91
CA SER A 21 24.12 1.47 24.85
C SER A 21 22.63 1.45 24.45
N ALA A 22 22.04 0.25 24.32
CA ALA A 22 20.60 0.11 24.04
C ALA A 22 19.72 0.68 25.16
N PHE A 23 20.26 0.82 26.38
CA PHE A 23 19.62 1.50 27.49
C PHE A 23 20.24 2.88 27.69
N SER A 24 19.39 3.88 27.90
CA SER A 24 19.79 5.24 28.28
C SER A 24 18.86 5.78 29.35
N LEU A 25 19.35 6.70 30.18
CA LEU A 25 18.49 7.42 31.12
C LEU A 25 17.79 8.54 30.36
N TYR A 26 16.46 8.60 30.47
CA TYR A 26 15.67 9.67 29.88
C TYR A 26 16.09 10.99 30.55
N ASN A 27 16.43 12.01 29.74
CA ASN A 27 16.91 13.32 30.20
C ASN A 27 18.38 13.33 30.72
N ASN A 28 19.30 12.70 29.99
CA ASN A 28 20.72 12.61 30.36
C ASN A 28 21.56 13.85 30.00
N THR A 29 21.06 15.07 30.25
CA THR A 29 21.90 16.27 30.16
C THR A 29 22.31 16.72 31.56
N ILE A 30 23.48 16.26 31.99
CA ILE A 30 24.24 16.85 33.11
C ILE A 30 24.53 18.34 32.86
N ALA A 31 24.41 18.81 31.61
CA ALA A 31 24.80 20.15 31.18
C ALA A 31 23.88 21.32 31.61
N SER A 32 22.78 21.11 32.35
CA SER A 32 21.87 22.23 32.73
C SER A 32 21.55 22.39 34.22
N ASN A 33 22.11 21.57 35.12
CA ASN A 33 21.67 21.59 36.52
C ASN A 33 22.66 22.28 37.46
N SER A 34 22.29 23.48 37.93
CA SER A 34 22.88 24.18 39.11
C SER A 34 22.89 23.34 40.41
N GLN A 35 22.28 22.16 40.39
CA GLN A 35 22.33 21.18 41.46
C GLN A 35 23.62 20.36 41.46
N VAL A 36 24.20 20.04 40.29
CA VAL A 36 25.43 19.22 40.23
C VAL A 36 26.58 19.97 40.89
N GLN A 37 26.75 21.26 40.57
CA GLN A 37 27.80 22.10 41.14
C GLN A 37 27.65 22.29 42.67
N ARG A 38 26.42 22.49 43.16
CA ARG A 38 26.14 22.53 44.60
C ARG A 38 26.44 21.19 45.29
N ILE A 39 26.10 20.08 44.64
CA ILE A 39 26.32 18.73 45.18
C ILE A 39 27.83 18.40 45.22
N THR A 40 28.59 18.77 44.18
CA THR A 40 30.06 18.59 44.18
C THR A 40 30.73 19.41 45.25
N GLU A 41 30.28 20.65 45.49
CA GLU A 41 30.82 21.54 46.54
C GLU A 41 30.47 21.04 47.95
N TRP A 42 29.25 20.53 48.17
CA TRP A 42 28.82 20.08 49.50
C TRP A 42 29.30 18.68 49.88
N LEU A 43 29.37 17.75 48.91
CA LEU A 43 29.72 16.35 49.17
C LEU A 43 31.15 15.99 48.76
N GLY A 44 31.86 16.87 48.03
CA GLY A 44 33.25 16.64 47.61
C GLY A 44 33.43 15.47 46.63
N VAL A 45 32.40 15.13 45.87
CA VAL A 45 32.42 13.98 44.94
C VAL A 45 32.38 14.48 43.51
N GLU A 46 33.32 14.05 42.67
CA GLU A 46 33.29 14.29 41.23
C GLU A 46 32.51 13.18 40.50
N PRO A 47 31.35 13.48 39.92
CA PRO A 47 30.56 12.50 39.21
C PRO A 47 31.06 12.28 37.78
N ASN A 48 30.77 11.10 37.22
CA ASN A 48 31.04 10.83 35.81
C ASN A 48 30.09 11.65 34.92
N ALA A 49 30.60 12.18 33.80
CA ALA A 49 29.84 12.95 32.80
C ALA A 49 28.63 12.20 32.19
N ASN A 50 28.56 10.87 32.36
CA ASN A 50 27.43 10.05 31.91
C ASN A 50 26.56 9.53 33.06
N SER A 51 26.72 10.06 34.29
CA SER A 51 25.97 9.63 35.48
C SER A 51 24.85 10.59 35.87
N TYR A 52 23.68 10.06 36.21
CA TYR A 52 22.57 10.86 36.72
C TYR A 52 22.72 11.05 38.23
N ILE A 53 22.61 12.30 38.70
CA ILE A 53 22.82 12.68 40.10
C ILE A 53 21.59 13.41 40.62
N MET A 54 21.19 13.10 41.84
CA MET A 54 20.13 13.83 42.54
C MET A 54 20.34 13.77 44.05
N LEU A 55 19.83 14.78 44.76
CA LEU A 55 19.65 14.72 46.22
C LEU A 55 18.23 14.22 46.49
N LEU A 56 18.10 13.13 47.26
CA LEU A 56 16.80 12.57 47.62
C LEU A 56 16.49 12.87 49.10
N PRO A 57 15.53 13.77 49.41
CA PRO A 57 15.16 14.08 50.79
C PRO A 57 14.49 12.91 51.50
N ALA A 58 14.52 12.92 52.83
CA ALA A 58 13.88 11.90 53.64
C ALA A 58 12.35 11.84 53.36
N GLY A 59 11.82 10.62 53.22
CA GLY A 59 10.40 10.38 52.94
C GLY A 59 9.95 10.64 51.50
N VAL A 60 10.83 11.12 50.63
CA VAL A 60 10.51 11.43 49.22
C VAL A 60 10.79 10.23 48.32
N ARG A 61 9.91 9.98 47.34
CA ARG A 61 10.10 8.97 46.29
C ARG A 61 10.36 9.65 44.96
N HIS A 62 11.43 9.25 44.28
CA HIS A 62 11.76 9.75 42.94
C HIS A 62 11.62 8.63 41.90
N ARG A 63 11.11 8.96 40.72
CA ARG A 63 10.95 8.03 39.60
C ARG A 63 12.02 8.32 38.55
N LEU A 64 12.81 7.31 38.21
CA LEU A 64 13.81 7.37 37.14
C LEU A 64 13.23 6.66 35.91
N ALA A 65 13.25 7.33 34.75
CA ALA A 65 12.81 6.75 33.49
C ALA A 65 14.02 6.26 32.69
N VAL A 66 13.98 4.98 32.31
CA VAL A 66 15.01 4.33 31.48
C VAL A 66 14.42 4.08 30.09
N THR A 67 15.07 4.60 29.06
CA THR A 67 14.70 4.38 27.66
C THR A 67 15.45 3.19 27.10
N PHE A 68 14.74 2.30 26.40
CA PHE A 68 15.33 1.17 25.68
C PHE A 68 15.16 1.37 24.18
N ASN A 69 16.27 1.52 23.45
CA ASN A 69 16.30 1.73 22.00
C ASN A 69 17.33 0.76 21.36
N PRO A 70 16.94 -0.51 21.12
CA PRO A 70 17.84 -1.53 20.59
C PRO A 70 18.19 -1.26 19.11
N PRO A 71 19.48 -1.28 18.73
CA PRO A 71 19.86 -1.13 17.32
C PRO A 71 19.63 -2.40 16.48
N ASP A 72 19.69 -3.58 17.10
CA ASP A 72 19.50 -4.88 16.44
C ASP A 72 18.44 -5.73 17.15
N GLU A 73 17.97 -6.78 16.48
CA GLU A 73 17.08 -7.82 17.03
C GLU A 73 17.81 -8.83 17.93
N LYS A 74 18.44 -8.33 19.00
CA LYS A 74 19.20 -9.15 19.96
C LYS A 74 18.73 -8.87 21.38
N ASN A 75 19.05 -9.80 22.27
CA ASN A 75 18.83 -9.60 23.70
C ASN A 75 19.93 -8.70 24.27
N TYR A 76 19.53 -7.64 24.96
CA TYR A 76 20.41 -6.70 25.63
C TYR A 76 20.26 -6.84 27.14
N THR A 77 21.40 -6.90 27.81
CA THR A 77 21.50 -6.88 29.27
C THR A 77 22.40 -5.73 29.69
N SER A 78 21.93 -4.90 30.61
CA SER A 78 22.68 -3.78 31.16
C SER A 78 22.51 -3.70 32.69
N LEU A 79 23.34 -2.88 33.34
CA LEU A 79 23.27 -2.65 34.77
C LEU A 79 22.97 -1.18 35.05
N LEU A 80 21.94 -0.95 35.87
CA LEU A 80 21.71 0.34 36.51
C LEU A 80 22.34 0.30 37.90
N ILE A 81 23.40 1.07 38.08
CA ILE A 81 24.13 1.17 39.35
C ILE A 81 23.62 2.40 40.09
N LEU A 82 23.05 2.18 41.29
CA LEU A 82 22.64 3.21 42.21
C LEU A 82 23.66 3.32 43.33
N ARG A 83 24.40 4.42 43.36
CA ARG A 83 25.33 4.71 44.45
C ARG A 83 24.65 5.61 45.47
N ASN A 84 24.68 5.21 46.73
CA ASN A 84 24.18 6.00 47.84
C ASN A 84 25.29 6.12 48.90
N ASN A 85 25.45 7.30 49.49
CA ASN A 85 26.46 7.54 50.50
C ASN A 85 26.27 6.69 51.78
N LEU A 86 25.04 6.23 52.08
CA LEU A 86 24.72 5.41 53.24
C LEU A 86 24.71 3.89 52.96
N THR A 87 24.29 3.47 51.75
CA THR A 87 24.17 2.04 51.38
C THR A 87 25.25 1.55 50.41
N ILE A 88 26.25 2.40 50.13
CA ILE A 88 27.37 2.16 49.22
C ILE A 88 26.90 1.99 47.77
N ILE A 89 26.46 0.79 47.35
CA ILE A 89 26.07 0.49 45.97
C ILE A 89 24.94 -0.52 45.95
N ASP A 90 23.85 -0.17 45.27
CA ASP A 90 22.78 -1.06 44.84
C ASP A 90 22.80 -1.20 43.32
N VAL A 91 22.44 -2.37 42.80
CA VAL A 91 22.48 -2.63 41.37
C VAL A 91 21.19 -3.29 40.91
N VAL A 92 20.62 -2.74 39.85
CA VAL A 92 19.42 -3.26 39.18
C VAL A 92 19.83 -3.76 37.80
N MET A 93 19.54 -5.03 37.52
CA MET A 93 19.79 -5.60 36.19
C MET A 93 18.66 -5.20 35.24
N LEU A 94 19.02 -4.56 34.14
CA LEU A 94 18.12 -4.23 33.03
C LEU A 94 18.23 -5.32 31.96
N ARG A 95 17.08 -5.85 31.52
CA ARG A 95 17.00 -6.79 30.42
C ARG A 95 15.99 -6.28 29.41
N GLY A 96 16.32 -6.36 28.14
CA GLY A 96 15.48 -5.91 27.04
C GLY A 96 15.74 -6.79 25.83
N GLU A 97 14.69 -7.10 25.08
CA GLU A 97 14.79 -7.85 23.84
C GLU A 97 14.54 -6.88 22.69
N GLY A 98 15.55 -6.73 21.84
CA GLY A 98 15.39 -6.06 20.55
C GLY A 98 14.64 -6.96 19.59
N GLY A 99 13.70 -6.38 18.86
CA GLY A 99 12.89 -7.08 17.88
C GLY A 99 12.41 -6.10 16.82
N ARG A 100 11.88 -6.62 15.73
CA ARG A 100 11.11 -5.82 14.77
C ARG A 100 9.78 -6.49 14.49
N GLY A 101 8.81 -5.71 14.05
CA GLY A 101 7.63 -6.24 13.39
C GLY A 101 7.97 -6.68 11.97
N LEU A 102 7.46 -7.84 11.54
CA LEU A 102 7.64 -8.32 10.17
C LEU A 102 6.34 -8.95 9.70
N LEU A 103 5.77 -8.44 8.61
CA LEU A 103 4.53 -8.98 8.05
C LEU A 103 4.89 -10.10 7.08
N LYS A 104 4.17 -11.21 7.19
CA LYS A 104 4.18 -12.29 6.21
C LYS A 104 2.79 -12.42 5.64
N ILE A 105 2.66 -12.39 4.31
CA ILE A 105 1.37 -12.54 3.63
C ILE A 105 1.34 -13.89 2.92
N GLY A 106 0.44 -14.78 3.37
CA GLY A 106 0.36 -16.15 2.90
C GLY A 106 1.69 -16.90 3.11
N LYS A 107 2.36 -17.24 2.00
CA LYS A 107 3.68 -17.90 2.01
C LYS A 107 4.83 -16.96 1.68
N THR A 108 4.55 -15.68 1.44
CA THR A 108 5.51 -14.70 0.91
C THR A 108 6.03 -13.77 1.99
N LEU A 109 7.33 -13.48 1.91
CA LEU A 109 8.00 -12.47 2.74
C LEU A 109 8.18 -11.18 1.93
N PRO A 110 8.11 -10.01 2.57
CA PRO A 110 8.23 -8.72 1.91
C PRO A 110 9.64 -8.52 1.34
N ASN A 111 9.77 -7.66 0.32
CA ASN A 111 11.05 -7.25 -0.27
C ASN A 111 11.88 -8.41 -0.86
N THR A 112 11.26 -9.55 -1.17
CA THR A 112 11.90 -10.69 -1.84
C THR A 112 11.46 -10.80 -3.29
N LEU A 113 12.32 -11.35 -4.17
CA LEU A 113 12.01 -11.54 -5.60
C LEU A 113 10.78 -12.43 -5.86
N ASN A 114 10.38 -13.25 -4.88
CA ASN A 114 9.24 -14.18 -4.97
C ASN A 114 8.00 -13.68 -4.21
N SER A 115 7.96 -12.41 -3.82
CA SER A 115 6.85 -11.81 -3.06
C SER A 115 5.63 -11.50 -3.92
N ARG A 116 5.02 -12.52 -4.53
CA ARG A 116 3.85 -12.36 -5.42
C ARG A 116 2.54 -12.74 -4.73
N LEU A 117 1.58 -11.81 -4.74
CA LEU A 117 0.19 -12.01 -4.35
C LEU A 117 -0.63 -12.22 -5.63
N VAL A 118 -0.92 -13.48 -5.93
CA VAL A 118 -1.54 -13.89 -7.19
C VAL A 118 -3.06 -13.94 -7.03
N PHE A 119 -3.76 -13.32 -7.96
CA PHE A 119 -5.20 -13.41 -8.16
C PHE A 119 -5.43 -14.28 -9.39
N ASP A 120 -5.75 -15.55 -9.15
CA ASP A 120 -6.09 -16.49 -10.21
C ASP A 120 -7.61 -16.63 -10.31
N PHE A 121 -8.11 -16.52 -11.53
CA PHE A 121 -9.53 -16.58 -11.80
C PHE A 121 -9.92 -17.96 -12.34
N PRO A 122 -10.80 -18.71 -11.65
CA PRO A 122 -11.32 -19.94 -12.20
C PRO A 122 -12.18 -19.63 -13.43
N GLU A 123 -11.72 -20.09 -14.58
CA GLU A 123 -12.27 -19.82 -15.91
C GLU A 123 -13.80 -19.95 -15.97
N ARG A 124 -14.34 -21.05 -15.45
CA ARG A 124 -15.80 -21.32 -15.42
C ARG A 124 -16.60 -20.29 -14.62
N SER A 125 -16.04 -19.75 -13.53
CA SER A 125 -16.73 -18.74 -12.71
C SER A 125 -16.76 -17.40 -13.42
N LEU A 126 -15.65 -17.03 -14.05
CA LEU A 126 -15.53 -15.78 -14.80
C LEU A 126 -16.44 -15.78 -16.03
N GLU A 127 -16.40 -16.85 -16.82
CA GLU A 127 -17.25 -17.04 -18.00
C GLU A 127 -18.73 -16.89 -17.65
N LYS A 128 -19.20 -17.57 -16.59
CA LYS A 128 -20.60 -17.50 -16.14
C LYS A 128 -20.99 -16.07 -15.75
N ARG A 129 -20.12 -15.33 -15.05
CA ARG A 129 -20.41 -13.94 -14.65
C ARG A 129 -20.51 -13.01 -15.85
N CYS A 130 -19.57 -13.11 -16.79
CA CYS A 130 -19.56 -12.28 -17.99
C CYS A 130 -20.79 -12.55 -18.88
N ARG A 131 -21.15 -13.84 -19.10
CA ARG A 131 -22.38 -14.19 -19.84
C ARG A 131 -23.65 -13.67 -19.18
N ASN A 132 -23.77 -13.84 -17.86
CA ASN A 132 -24.94 -13.36 -17.12
C ASN A 132 -25.11 -11.84 -17.24
N LEU A 133 -24.01 -11.09 -17.31
CA LEU A 133 -24.05 -9.64 -17.50
C LEU A 133 -24.47 -9.22 -18.90
N ILE A 134 -23.99 -9.92 -19.92
CA ILE A 134 -24.43 -9.69 -21.30
C ILE A 134 -25.94 -9.94 -21.43
N LEU A 135 -26.44 -11.02 -20.83
CA LEU A 135 -27.89 -11.32 -20.79
C LEU A 135 -28.68 -10.25 -20.03
N ALA A 136 -28.17 -9.80 -18.89
CA ALA A 136 -28.78 -8.72 -18.12
C ALA A 136 -28.83 -7.39 -18.91
N LYS A 137 -27.81 -7.12 -19.74
CA LYS A 137 -27.75 -5.95 -20.62
C LYS A 137 -28.75 -6.04 -21.79
N SER A 138 -29.00 -7.24 -22.33
CA SER A 138 -29.92 -7.43 -23.46
C SER A 138 -31.39 -7.48 -23.07
N GLY A 139 -31.73 -7.38 -21.77
CA GLY A 139 -33.11 -7.45 -21.30
C GLY A 139 -33.75 -8.84 -21.44
N ILE A 140 -32.92 -9.89 -21.65
CA ILE A 140 -33.37 -11.27 -21.70
C ILE A 140 -33.19 -11.84 -20.29
N ASP A 141 -34.30 -12.14 -19.63
CA ASP A 141 -34.30 -12.69 -18.26
C ASP A 141 -33.36 -13.90 -18.16
N PRO A 142 -32.34 -13.87 -17.28
CA PRO A 142 -31.49 -15.03 -17.07
C PRO A 142 -32.33 -16.14 -16.41
N SER A 143 -32.27 -17.33 -16.99
CA SER A 143 -32.91 -18.53 -16.46
C SER A 143 -32.50 -18.77 -14.99
N PRO A 144 -33.44 -19.17 -14.12
CA PRO A 144 -33.22 -19.16 -12.69
C PRO A 144 -32.37 -20.35 -12.29
N SER A 145 -31.10 -20.11 -11.95
CA SER A 145 -30.41 -20.98 -11.01
C SER A 145 -29.50 -20.16 -10.10
N LEU A 146 -30.01 -20.00 -8.88
CA LEU A 146 -29.33 -19.60 -7.65
C LEU A 146 -29.24 -18.10 -7.35
N SER A 147 -30.39 -17.49 -7.06
CA SER A 147 -30.47 -16.31 -6.20
C SER A 147 -30.52 -16.74 -4.73
N SER A 148 -29.41 -16.60 -4.01
CA SER A 148 -29.46 -16.51 -2.55
C SER A 148 -29.86 -15.08 -2.17
N SER A 149 -31.11 -14.94 -1.74
CA SER A 149 -31.61 -13.98 -0.74
C SER A 149 -31.26 -12.49 -0.91
N SER A 150 -32.20 -11.70 -1.40
CA SER A 150 -32.84 -10.62 -0.61
C SER A 150 -33.98 -9.95 -1.38
N SER A 151 -35.17 -10.07 -0.80
CA SER A 151 -36.40 -9.28 -0.87
C SER A 151 -36.61 -8.22 -1.96
N SER A 152 -37.59 -8.54 -2.82
CA SER A 152 -38.72 -7.72 -3.29
C SER A 152 -38.76 -6.21 -2.97
N SER A 153 -38.73 -5.38 -4.02
CA SER A 153 -39.75 -4.35 -4.31
C SER A 153 -39.44 -3.65 -5.64
N ASN A 154 -40.48 -3.33 -6.40
CA ASN A 154 -40.43 -2.69 -7.72
C ASN A 154 -39.65 -1.38 -7.71
N ASN A 155 -38.64 -1.27 -8.57
CA ASN A 155 -38.13 -0.07 -9.25
C ASN A 155 -36.91 -0.51 -10.08
N HIS A 156 -36.70 0.12 -11.24
CA HIS A 156 -35.58 -0.12 -12.18
C HIS A 156 -34.36 -0.77 -11.51
N LYS A 157 -34.17 -2.08 -11.72
CA LYS A 157 -33.00 -2.80 -11.21
C LYS A 157 -31.77 -2.24 -11.90
N ALA A 158 -31.11 -1.29 -11.24
CA ALA A 158 -29.75 -0.90 -11.58
C ALA A 158 -28.90 -2.17 -11.59
N VAL A 159 -28.35 -2.52 -12.75
CA VAL A 159 -27.41 -3.62 -12.89
C VAL A 159 -26.25 -3.33 -11.96
N ASN A 160 -26.06 -4.18 -10.95
CA ASN A 160 -25.01 -4.00 -9.95
C ASN A 160 -23.65 -4.34 -10.60
N TYR A 161 -22.97 -3.32 -11.11
CA TYR A 161 -21.66 -3.38 -11.75
C TYR A 161 -20.55 -3.97 -10.84
N ASN A 162 -20.82 -4.14 -9.54
CA ASN A 162 -19.92 -4.81 -8.60
C ASN A 162 -19.79 -6.33 -8.84
N THR A 163 -20.40 -6.90 -9.87
CA THR A 163 -20.36 -8.34 -10.14
C THR A 163 -19.10 -8.83 -10.86
N LEU A 164 -18.36 -7.95 -11.56
CA LEU A 164 -17.05 -8.29 -12.17
C LEU A 164 -15.88 -7.99 -11.24
N VAL A 165 -16.16 -7.35 -10.10
CA VAL A 165 -15.16 -7.11 -9.06
C VAL A 165 -14.87 -8.42 -8.35
N MET A 166 -13.60 -8.78 -8.33
CA MET A 166 -13.10 -10.01 -7.74
C MET A 166 -12.56 -9.67 -6.36
N ARG A 167 -12.77 -10.56 -5.39
CA ARG A 167 -12.37 -10.32 -3.99
C ARG A 167 -11.49 -11.48 -3.55
N GLU A 168 -10.28 -11.16 -3.12
CA GLU A 168 -9.35 -12.14 -2.57
C GLU A 168 -8.94 -11.73 -1.16
N ARG A 169 -8.79 -12.72 -0.28
CA ARG A 169 -8.42 -12.49 1.12
C ARG A 169 -7.07 -13.12 1.40
N PHE A 170 -6.09 -12.28 1.66
CA PHE A 170 -4.75 -12.72 1.99
C PHE A 170 -4.56 -12.73 3.51
N LYS A 171 -4.14 -13.88 4.04
CA LYS A 171 -3.78 -14.00 5.46
C LYS A 171 -2.44 -13.32 5.71
N ALA A 172 -2.45 -12.19 6.40
CA ALA A 172 -1.27 -11.50 6.86
C ALA A 172 -0.98 -11.84 8.32
N VAL A 173 0.27 -12.10 8.65
CA VAL A 173 0.71 -12.53 9.99
C VAL A 173 1.91 -11.72 10.41
N ASN A 174 1.90 -11.17 11.63
CA ASN A 174 3.10 -10.61 12.21
C ASN A 174 3.99 -11.75 12.75
N ILE A 175 5.05 -12.08 12.02
CA ILE A 175 6.04 -13.10 12.43
C ILE A 175 7.19 -12.49 13.26
N GLY A 176 7.16 -11.17 13.46
CA GLY A 176 8.11 -10.44 14.28
C GLY A 176 7.88 -10.64 15.78
N ARG A 177 8.87 -10.24 16.58
CA ARG A 177 8.81 -10.30 18.05
C ARG A 177 8.25 -9.03 18.70
N MET A 178 8.00 -7.99 17.89
CA MET A 178 7.40 -6.73 18.34
C MET A 178 6.07 -6.46 17.63
N ALA A 179 5.24 -5.63 18.26
CA ALA A 179 4.01 -5.16 17.63
C ALA A 179 4.34 -4.36 16.36
N LEU A 180 3.55 -4.58 15.32
CA LEU A 180 3.70 -3.96 14.00
C LEU A 180 2.48 -3.07 13.75
N GLN A 181 2.68 -1.79 13.48
CA GLN A 181 1.59 -0.91 13.05
C GLN A 181 1.65 -0.69 11.54
N ILE A 182 0.62 -1.14 10.84
CA ILE A 182 0.39 -0.82 9.44
C ILE A 182 -0.27 0.56 9.38
N ARG A 183 0.31 1.52 8.64
CA ARG A 183 -0.22 2.88 8.51
C ARG A 183 -1.12 3.03 7.30
N ASN A 184 -0.60 2.68 6.13
CA ASN A 184 -1.34 2.74 4.89
C ASN A 184 -0.83 1.69 3.90
N PHE A 185 -1.63 1.51 2.86
CA PHE A 185 -1.35 0.65 1.72
C PHE A 185 -1.19 1.54 0.50
N LEU A 186 -0.14 1.31 -0.29
CA LEU A 186 0.17 2.04 -1.51
C LEU A 186 0.22 1.05 -2.67
N ILE A 187 -0.54 1.29 -3.73
CA ILE A 187 -0.49 0.54 -4.99
C ILE A 187 0.21 1.45 -6.00
N ASP A 188 1.42 1.10 -6.43
CA ASP A 188 2.28 1.95 -7.28
C ASP A 188 2.39 3.40 -6.76
N GLY A 189 2.47 3.56 -5.44
CA GLY A 189 2.54 4.88 -4.80
C GLY A 189 1.19 5.58 -4.60
N MET A 190 0.08 5.05 -5.11
CA MET A 190 -1.26 5.58 -4.87
C MET A 190 -1.88 4.95 -3.62
N PRO A 191 -2.44 5.74 -2.68
CA PRO A 191 -3.00 5.21 -1.45
C PRO A 191 -4.29 4.43 -1.72
N CYS A 192 -4.37 3.21 -1.19
CA CYS A 192 -5.56 2.36 -1.10
C CYS A 192 -6.19 1.85 -2.41
N GLU A 193 -6.04 2.56 -3.54
CA GLU A 193 -6.66 2.21 -4.82
C GLU A 193 -5.76 2.64 -5.99
N GLY A 194 -5.64 1.76 -7.00
CA GLY A 194 -4.85 2.01 -8.21
C GLY A 194 -4.90 0.84 -9.17
N HIS A 195 -4.90 1.11 -10.48
CA HIS A 195 -4.83 0.10 -11.55
C HIS A 195 -5.84 -1.06 -11.42
N GLY A 196 -7.08 -0.73 -11.01
CA GLY A 196 -8.15 -1.71 -10.80
C GLY A 196 -8.09 -2.45 -9.47
N PHE A 197 -7.00 -2.32 -8.69
CA PHE A 197 -6.91 -2.86 -7.33
C PHE A 197 -7.42 -1.87 -6.30
N ARG A 198 -8.11 -2.38 -5.28
CA ARG A 198 -8.61 -1.60 -4.16
C ARG A 198 -8.55 -2.41 -2.86
N ILE A 199 -8.02 -1.81 -1.79
CA ILE A 199 -8.02 -2.43 -0.47
C ILE A 199 -9.37 -2.16 0.22
N SER A 200 -10.02 -3.21 0.74
CA SER A 200 -11.33 -3.11 1.42
C SER A 200 -11.24 -2.32 2.73
N ARG A 201 -10.19 -2.58 3.53
CA ARG A 201 -9.92 -1.92 4.82
C ARG A 201 -8.56 -1.22 4.78
N CYS A 202 -8.56 0.05 4.40
CA CYS A 202 -7.34 0.86 4.29
C CYS A 202 -7.10 1.75 5.51
N GLU A 203 -7.46 1.26 6.70
CA GLU A 203 -7.26 1.97 7.96
C GLU A 203 -5.99 1.47 8.66
N PRO A 204 -5.39 2.27 9.56
CA PRO A 204 -4.25 1.81 10.34
C PRO A 204 -4.60 0.63 11.25
N ILE A 205 -3.78 -0.42 11.24
CA ILE A 205 -4.00 -1.64 12.02
C ILE A 205 -2.76 -1.95 12.85
N LEU A 206 -2.96 -2.17 14.15
CA LEU A 206 -1.92 -2.63 15.07
C LEU A 206 -1.98 -4.16 15.20
N LEU A 207 -0.87 -4.83 14.89
CA LEU A 207 -0.71 -6.28 14.93
C LEU A 207 0.28 -6.67 16.03
N SER A 208 -0.20 -7.40 17.03
CA SER A 208 0.64 -8.01 18.06
C SER A 208 1.52 -9.13 17.46
N PRO A 209 2.60 -9.54 18.13
CA PRO A 209 3.40 -10.69 17.71
C PRO A 209 2.54 -11.94 17.51
N ASN A 210 2.73 -12.66 16.40
CA ASN A 210 1.94 -13.83 15.97
C ASN A 210 0.45 -13.57 15.72
N GLN A 211 -0.01 -12.31 15.70
CA GLN A 211 -1.38 -11.98 15.34
C GLN A 211 -1.59 -12.10 13.82
N THR A 212 -2.73 -12.66 13.44
CA THR A 212 -3.13 -12.83 12.05
C THR A 212 -4.29 -11.87 11.71
N VAL A 213 -4.27 -11.31 10.51
CA VAL A 213 -5.35 -10.48 9.96
C VAL A 213 -5.55 -10.78 8.48
N ASP A 214 -6.80 -10.82 8.05
CA ASP A 214 -7.12 -10.99 6.64
C ASP A 214 -7.16 -9.64 5.93
N ILE A 215 -6.28 -9.45 4.96
CA ILE A 215 -6.28 -8.28 4.07
C ILE A 215 -7.12 -8.64 2.85
N GLU A 216 -8.26 -7.98 2.71
CA GLU A 216 -9.16 -8.16 1.57
C GLU A 216 -8.85 -7.14 0.49
N ILE A 217 -8.48 -7.63 -0.68
CA ILE A 217 -8.15 -6.83 -1.86
C ILE A 217 -9.18 -7.14 -2.95
N LEU A 218 -9.74 -6.09 -3.52
CA LEU A 218 -10.66 -6.15 -4.64
C LEU A 218 -9.90 -5.85 -5.93
N TYR A 219 -10.16 -6.61 -6.99
CA TYR A 219 -9.63 -6.35 -8.31
C TYR A 219 -10.77 -6.20 -9.32
N SER A 220 -10.75 -5.08 -10.04
CA SER A 220 -11.73 -4.71 -11.06
C SER A 220 -11.02 -4.67 -12.42
N PRO A 221 -11.08 -5.77 -13.20
CA PRO A 221 -10.42 -5.82 -14.50
C PRO A 221 -11.09 -4.92 -15.53
N ASP A 222 -10.27 -4.28 -16.36
CA ASP A 222 -10.69 -3.58 -17.58
C ASP A 222 -10.68 -4.50 -18.82
N PHE A 223 -10.20 -5.73 -18.65
CA PHE A 223 -10.04 -6.75 -19.70
C PHE A 223 -9.23 -6.27 -20.92
N THR A 224 -8.33 -5.30 -20.74
CA THR A 224 -7.40 -4.86 -21.80
C THR A 224 -6.20 -5.79 -21.92
N GLN A 225 -5.81 -6.43 -20.81
CA GLN A 225 -4.68 -7.34 -20.71
C GLN A 225 -5.06 -8.65 -20.00
N HIS A 226 -4.39 -9.74 -20.38
CA HIS A 226 -4.59 -11.05 -19.74
C HIS A 226 -3.88 -11.16 -18.39
N SER A 227 -2.77 -10.44 -18.19
CA SER A 227 -2.02 -10.44 -16.95
C SER A 227 -1.49 -9.05 -16.67
N ILE A 228 -1.65 -8.60 -15.44
CA ILE A 228 -1.17 -7.30 -14.98
C ILE A 228 -0.39 -7.49 -13.68
N THR A 229 0.71 -6.74 -13.51
CA THR A 229 1.55 -6.78 -12.32
C THR A 229 1.81 -5.38 -11.81
N HIS A 230 1.52 -5.14 -10.54
CA HIS A 230 1.70 -3.86 -9.85
C HIS A 230 2.35 -4.04 -8.48
N GLU A 231 2.99 -3.00 -7.96
CA GLU A 231 3.64 -3.02 -6.66
C GLU A 231 2.67 -2.62 -5.54
N LEU A 232 2.51 -3.48 -4.54
CA LEU A 232 1.87 -3.16 -3.27
C LEU A 232 2.96 -2.87 -2.23
N THR A 233 3.03 -1.61 -1.80
CA THR A 233 3.87 -1.19 -0.69
C THR A 233 3.01 -1.00 0.56
N ILE A 234 3.37 -1.70 1.63
CA ILE A 234 2.74 -1.56 2.95
C ILE A 234 3.68 -0.74 3.81
N MET A 235 3.23 0.43 4.24
CA MET A 235 4.03 1.30 5.11
C MET A 235 3.82 0.88 6.56
N ILE A 236 4.92 0.52 7.19
CA ILE A 236 5.02 0.28 8.63
C ILE A 236 5.84 1.43 9.23
N ASP A 237 5.58 1.70 10.51
CA ASP A 237 6.13 2.73 11.42
C ASP A 237 7.35 3.61 11.01
N ASP A 238 7.39 4.83 11.57
CA ASP A 238 8.06 6.03 11.01
C ASP A 238 9.60 6.06 10.95
N ASP A 239 10.32 5.15 11.62
CA ASP A 239 11.79 5.20 11.64
C ASP A 239 12.40 4.37 10.51
N ASP A 240 12.59 5.07 9.39
CA ASP A 240 13.49 4.78 8.27
C ASP A 240 12.93 3.94 7.10
N SER A 241 13.51 4.18 5.93
CA SER A 241 13.32 3.56 4.61
C SER A 241 13.28 2.01 4.56
N LEU A 242 13.56 1.33 5.68
CA LEU A 242 13.39 -0.11 5.90
C LEU A 242 11.97 -0.52 6.34
N GLY A 243 11.11 0.42 6.73
CA GLY A 243 9.73 0.16 7.16
C GLY A 243 8.78 -0.20 6.01
N ALA A 244 9.13 0.10 4.76
CA ALA A 244 8.32 -0.23 3.60
C ALA A 244 8.45 -1.71 3.24
N GLN A 245 7.33 -2.43 3.30
CA GLN A 245 7.24 -3.84 2.92
C GLN A 245 6.56 -3.98 1.55
N ARG A 246 7.33 -4.39 0.55
CA ARG A 246 6.90 -4.47 -0.85
C ARG A 246 6.50 -5.89 -1.24
N PHE A 247 5.41 -5.99 -1.98
CA PHE A 247 4.86 -7.18 -2.60
C PHE A 247 4.43 -6.85 -4.04
N LEU A 248 4.34 -7.86 -4.90
CA LEU A 248 3.82 -7.73 -6.26
C LEU A 248 2.40 -8.27 -6.32
N LEU A 249 1.43 -7.44 -6.68
CA LEU A 249 0.07 -7.86 -7.03
C LEU A 249 0.10 -8.37 -8.47
N VAL A 250 -0.32 -9.62 -8.68
CA VAL A 250 -0.39 -10.23 -10.01
C VAL A 250 -1.82 -10.69 -10.24
N ALA A 251 -2.50 -10.17 -11.25
CA ALA A 251 -3.84 -10.65 -11.61
C ALA A 251 -3.79 -11.32 -12.98
N ASN A 252 -4.29 -12.57 -13.05
CA ASN A 252 -4.23 -13.40 -14.24
C ASN A 252 -5.62 -13.79 -14.73
N ILE A 253 -6.00 -13.29 -15.90
CA ILE A 253 -7.26 -13.52 -16.59
C ILE A 253 -7.01 -14.51 -17.75
N PRO A 254 -7.80 -15.59 -17.86
CA PRO A 254 -7.73 -16.50 -19.01
C PRO A 254 -7.95 -15.74 -20.34
N ALA A 255 -6.97 -15.84 -21.25
CA ALA A 255 -6.95 -15.04 -22.48
C ALA A 255 -8.15 -15.30 -23.41
N ASN A 256 -8.69 -16.52 -23.40
CA ASN A 256 -9.87 -16.91 -24.18
C ASN A 256 -11.17 -16.23 -23.71
N LEU A 257 -11.23 -15.76 -22.46
CA LEU A 257 -12.39 -15.07 -21.90
C LEU A 257 -12.30 -13.55 -22.00
N LEU A 258 -11.16 -13.02 -22.45
CA LEU A 258 -10.90 -11.57 -22.46
C LEU A 258 -11.94 -10.81 -23.29
N GLN A 259 -12.21 -11.28 -24.51
CA GLN A 259 -13.18 -10.65 -25.42
C GLN A 259 -14.61 -10.72 -24.87
N LEU A 260 -15.00 -11.89 -24.35
CA LEU A 260 -16.33 -12.10 -23.77
C LEU A 260 -16.58 -11.15 -22.59
N CYS A 261 -15.59 -10.99 -21.71
CA CYS A 261 -15.74 -10.15 -20.54
C CYS A 261 -15.59 -8.66 -20.86
N LEU A 262 -14.82 -8.28 -21.89
CA LEU A 262 -14.77 -6.91 -22.39
C LEU A 262 -16.13 -6.44 -22.93
N GLU A 263 -16.88 -7.32 -23.61
CA GLU A 263 -18.24 -7.01 -24.07
C GLU A 263 -19.25 -6.85 -22.92
N ALA A 264 -19.04 -7.59 -21.83
CA ALA A 264 -19.85 -7.54 -20.62
C ALA A 264 -19.68 -6.24 -19.83
N LEU A 265 -18.62 -5.47 -20.06
CA LEU A 265 -18.42 -4.18 -19.39
C LEU A 265 -19.48 -3.15 -19.80
N PRO A 266 -19.95 -2.31 -18.85
CA PRO A 266 -20.82 -1.20 -19.18
C PRO A 266 -20.06 -0.21 -20.06
N ARG A 267 -20.64 0.12 -21.23
CA ARG A 267 -20.10 1.19 -22.07
C ARG A 267 -20.38 2.54 -21.41
N PRO A 268 -19.44 3.49 -21.46
CA PRO A 268 -19.67 4.81 -20.90
C PRO A 268 -20.80 5.51 -21.64
N VAL A 269 -21.60 6.29 -20.91
CA VAL A 269 -22.78 6.98 -21.44
C VAL A 269 -22.47 8.00 -22.54
N TRP A 270 -21.23 8.47 -22.64
CA TRP A 270 -20.78 9.42 -23.67
C TRP A 270 -20.39 8.76 -24.99
N GLU A 271 -20.13 7.45 -25.02
CA GLU A 271 -19.71 6.73 -26.23
C GLU A 271 -20.75 6.85 -27.37
N PRO A 272 -22.07 6.66 -27.14
CA PRO A 272 -23.08 6.84 -28.18
C PRO A 272 -23.13 8.28 -28.70
N HIS A 273 -23.01 9.26 -27.81
CA HIS A 273 -23.02 10.68 -28.20
C HIS A 273 -21.83 11.01 -29.10
N LEU A 274 -20.64 10.56 -28.72
CA LEU A 274 -19.43 10.75 -29.53
C LEU A 274 -19.55 10.03 -30.89
N TYR A 275 -20.09 8.81 -30.91
CA TYR A 275 -20.33 8.07 -32.15
C TYR A 275 -21.20 8.86 -33.14
N TYR A 276 -22.35 9.38 -32.70
CA TYR A 276 -23.22 10.17 -33.58
C TYR A 276 -22.56 11.47 -34.05
N ILE A 277 -21.79 12.14 -33.19
CA ILE A 277 -21.03 13.34 -33.58
C ILE A 277 -20.00 12.99 -34.67
N LEU A 278 -19.25 11.91 -34.52
CA LEU A 278 -18.24 11.51 -35.51
C LEU A 278 -18.87 11.10 -36.84
N VAL A 279 -19.97 10.33 -36.82
CA VAL A 279 -20.68 9.90 -38.04
C VAL A 279 -21.28 11.09 -38.78
N THR A 280 -21.89 12.03 -38.08
CA THR A 280 -22.46 13.25 -38.70
C THR A 280 -21.38 14.14 -39.30
N MET A 281 -20.25 14.32 -38.60
CA MET A 281 -19.09 15.06 -39.13
C MET A 281 -18.50 14.37 -40.36
N ALA A 282 -18.37 13.05 -40.36
CA ALA A 282 -17.86 12.29 -41.52
C ALA A 282 -18.78 12.42 -42.74
N LEU A 283 -20.10 12.32 -42.55
CA LEU A 283 -21.09 12.54 -43.62
C LEU A 283 -21.04 13.97 -44.16
N PHE A 284 -20.89 14.96 -43.28
CA PHE A 284 -20.76 16.37 -43.69
C PHE A 284 -19.51 16.61 -44.54
N ILE A 285 -18.37 16.05 -44.15
CA ILE A 285 -17.11 16.12 -44.92
C ILE A 285 -17.27 15.44 -46.28
N LEU A 286 -17.96 14.29 -46.35
CA LEU A 286 -18.25 13.59 -47.60
C LEU A 286 -19.14 14.43 -48.52
N ILE A 287 -20.17 15.10 -47.98
CA ILE A 287 -21.02 16.01 -48.76
C ILE A 287 -20.19 17.20 -49.29
N LEU A 288 -19.35 17.82 -48.46
CA LEU A 288 -18.51 18.92 -48.91
C LEU A 288 -17.50 18.48 -50.00
N SER A 289 -16.88 17.32 -49.86
CA SER A 289 -15.94 16.81 -50.86
C SER A 289 -16.62 16.51 -52.19
N THR A 290 -17.83 15.95 -52.17
CA THR A 290 -18.61 15.73 -53.42
C THR A 290 -19.02 17.05 -54.07
N ILE A 291 -19.42 18.06 -53.29
CA ILE A 291 -19.74 19.40 -53.82
C ILE A 291 -18.51 20.01 -54.50
N VAL A 292 -17.35 19.99 -53.83
CA VAL A 292 -16.09 20.50 -54.40
C VAL A 292 -15.72 19.76 -55.68
N ALA A 293 -15.85 18.43 -55.70
CA ALA A 293 -15.57 17.62 -56.89
C ALA A 293 -16.50 17.96 -58.07
N ILE A 294 -17.79 18.20 -57.81
CA ILE A 294 -18.75 18.63 -58.84
C ILE A 294 -18.39 20.02 -59.38
N PHE A 295 -18.06 20.96 -58.50
CA PHE A 295 -17.66 22.31 -58.92
C PHE A 295 -16.38 22.31 -59.74
N ASP A 296 -15.37 21.53 -59.34
CA ASP A 296 -14.12 21.41 -60.07
C ASP A 296 -14.34 20.70 -61.43
N GLY A 297 -15.17 19.66 -61.45
CA GLY A 297 -15.60 19.01 -62.69
C GLY A 297 -16.32 19.97 -63.65
N HIS A 298 -17.22 20.81 -63.13
CA HIS A 298 -17.90 21.82 -63.95
C HIS A 298 -16.91 22.88 -64.46
N ARG A 299 -15.97 23.33 -63.63
CA ARG A 299 -14.93 24.28 -64.02
C ARG A 299 -14.05 23.74 -65.15
N ILE A 300 -13.59 22.49 -65.03
CA ILE A 300 -12.79 21.82 -66.06
C ILE A 300 -13.58 21.69 -67.37
N ALA A 301 -14.85 21.28 -67.30
CA ALA A 301 -15.69 21.14 -68.48
C ALA A 301 -15.90 22.48 -69.20
N LEU A 302 -16.18 23.56 -68.48
CA LEU A 302 -16.34 24.89 -69.07
C LEU A 302 -15.07 25.37 -69.79
N ASN A 303 -13.90 25.17 -69.18
CA ASN A 303 -12.62 25.51 -69.81
C ASN A 303 -12.40 24.68 -71.10
N TYR A 304 -12.69 23.38 -71.06
CA TYR A 304 -12.53 22.49 -72.23
C TYR A 304 -13.44 22.88 -73.40
N TYR A 305 -14.70 23.21 -73.12
CA TYR A 305 -15.61 23.67 -74.18
C TYR A 305 -15.24 25.08 -74.68
N GLY A 306 -14.86 26.00 -73.79
CA GLY A 306 -14.43 27.35 -74.16
C GLY A 306 -13.26 27.34 -75.15
N GLU A 307 -12.22 26.54 -74.86
CA GLU A 307 -11.04 26.40 -75.73
C GLU A 307 -11.40 25.79 -77.09
N LYS A 308 -12.33 24.83 -77.11
CA LYS A 308 -12.79 24.17 -78.35
C LYS A 308 -13.61 25.08 -79.26
N TYR A 309 -14.42 25.97 -78.69
CA TYR A 309 -15.17 26.96 -79.47
C TYR A 309 -14.25 28.06 -80.04
N GLU A 310 -13.22 28.49 -79.32
CA GLU A 310 -12.20 29.40 -79.88
C GLU A 310 -11.45 28.76 -81.05
N PHE A 311 -11.10 27.48 -80.97
CA PHE A 311 -10.44 26.76 -82.06
C PHE A 311 -11.31 26.62 -83.32
N LEU A 312 -12.62 26.44 -83.16
CA LEU A 312 -13.56 26.35 -84.28
C LEU A 312 -13.83 27.72 -84.92
N ASN A 313 -13.80 28.81 -84.13
CA ASN A 313 -14.08 30.15 -84.63
C ASN A 313 -12.85 30.80 -85.32
N ASN A 314 -11.64 30.38 -84.97
CA ASN A 314 -10.40 30.82 -85.62
C ASN A 314 -10.01 29.96 -86.85
N GLY A 315 -10.84 28.98 -87.22
CA GLY A 315 -10.62 28.08 -88.36
C GLY A 315 -11.51 28.33 -89.59
N LEU A 316 -12.34 29.39 -89.55
CA LEU A 316 -12.99 30.00 -90.73
C LEU A 316 -12.26 31.28 -91.11
#